data_AF-A0A428KTE2-F1
#
_entry.id   AF-A0A428KTE2-F1
#
_cell.length_a   1.000
_cell.length_b   1.000
_cell.length_c   1.000
_cell.angle_alpha   90.00
_cell.angle_beta   90.00
_cell.angle_gamma   90.00
#
_symmetry.space_group_name_H-M   'P 1'
#
loop_
_entity.id
_entity.type
_entity.pdbx_description
1 polymer ?
#
loop_
_entity_poly.entity_id
_entity_poly.type
_entity_poly.pdbx_seq_one_letter_code
_entity_poly.pdbx_strand_id
1 'polypeptide(L)'
;MVIVLCILTYVVGLSIYNAVQTYGIQNRLLTDGISAAGHLVNWQVSGSGRSRQRKALVEFRTAADEVIQTVTDMNTSAILGFSAGDSLHVRYNPSNPSECSIDEPMLLPLWLKLTLLILAWLTLLIGGCIVTWQNW
;
A
#
# COMPACT_ATOMS: atom_id res chain seq x y z
N MET A 1 7.88 26.59 -17.86
CA MET A 1 6.88 25.56 -18.26
C MET A 1 7.48 24.16 -18.42
N VAL A 2 8.54 23.97 -19.21
CA VAL A 2 9.12 22.63 -19.50
C VAL A 2 9.56 21.87 -18.23
N ILE A 3 10.24 22.54 -17.29
CA ILE A 3 10.72 21.93 -16.04
C ILE A 3 9.56 21.39 -15.19
N VAL A 4 8.44 22.12 -15.11
CA VAL A 4 7.25 21.71 -14.33
C VAL A 4 6.60 20.47 -14.95
N LEU A 5 6.50 20.43 -16.29
CA LEU A 5 6.01 19.25 -17.02
C LEU A 5 6.88 18.01 -16.77
N CYS A 6 8.21 18.15 -16.78
CA CYS A 6 9.12 17.06 -16.48
C CYS A 6 9.00 16.56 -15.03
N ILE A 7 8.84 17.46 -14.05
CA ILE A 7 8.65 17.08 -12.64
C ILE A 7 7.33 16.32 -12.48
N LEU A 8 6.25 16.81 -13.09
CA LEU A 8 4.95 16.14 -13.02
C LEU A 8 5.02 14.72 -13.62
N THR A 9 5.56 14.56 -14.83
CA THR A 9 5.64 13.23 -15.48
C THR A 9 6.49 12.26 -14.67
N TYR A 10 7.59 12.73 -14.07
CA TYR A 10 8.43 11.93 -13.19
C TYR A 10 7.67 11.45 -11.94
N VAL A 11 6.98 12.37 -11.23
CA VAL A 11 6.20 12.03 -10.02
C VAL A 11 5.15 10.97 -10.31
N VAL A 12 4.59 10.99 -11.51
CA VAL A 12 3.54 10.06 -11.90
C VAL A 12 4.08 8.72 -12.37
N GLY A 13 5.19 8.71 -13.10
CA GLY A 13 5.92 7.47 -13.33
C GLY A 13 6.26 6.77 -12.01
N LEU A 14 6.73 7.52 -11.01
CA LEU A 14 7.03 7.00 -9.68
C LEU A 14 5.78 6.45 -8.98
N SER A 15 4.65 7.15 -9.09
CA SER A 15 3.38 6.76 -8.47
C SER A 15 2.83 5.45 -9.07
N ILE A 16 2.90 5.30 -10.40
CA ILE A 16 2.50 4.09 -11.11
C ILE A 16 3.43 2.94 -10.75
N TYR A 17 4.75 3.17 -10.77
CA TYR A 17 5.73 2.15 -10.40
C TYR A 17 5.49 1.60 -8.99
N ASN A 18 5.31 2.48 -8.01
CA ASN A 18 5.00 2.07 -6.64
C ASN A 18 3.68 1.30 -6.55
N ALA A 19 2.63 1.74 -7.25
CA ALA A 19 1.35 1.03 -7.25
C ALA A 19 1.46 -0.38 -7.84
N VAL A 20 2.23 -0.57 -8.91
CA VAL A 20 2.47 -1.89 -9.53
C VAL A 20 3.30 -2.78 -8.61
N GLN A 21 4.35 -2.26 -7.97
CA GLN A 21 5.16 -3.01 -7.02
C GLN A 21 4.33 -3.52 -5.84
N THR A 22 3.54 -2.63 -5.21
CA THR A 22 2.65 -3.01 -4.11
C THR A 22 1.64 -4.07 -4.54
N TYR A 23 1.07 -3.92 -5.73
CA TYR A 23 0.15 -4.92 -6.29
C TYR A 23 0.82 -6.26 -6.54
N GLY A 24 2.05 -6.28 -7.07
CA GLY A 24 2.80 -7.51 -7.32
C GLY A 24 3.09 -8.29 -6.04
N ILE A 25 3.51 -7.59 -4.98
CA ILE A 25 3.76 -8.18 -3.66
C ILE A 25 2.46 -8.75 -3.06
N GLN A 26 1.38 -7.97 -3.10
CA GLN A 26 0.07 -8.43 -2.61
C GLN A 26 -0.44 -9.61 -3.41
N ASN A 27 -0.36 -9.57 -4.74
CA ASN A 27 -0.83 -10.66 -5.60
C ASN A 27 -0.04 -11.94 -5.37
N ARG A 28 1.27 -11.85 -5.11
CA ARG A 28 2.09 -13.00 -4.73
C ARG A 28 1.61 -13.63 -3.43
N LEU A 29 1.37 -12.81 -2.39
CA LEU A 29 0.83 -13.30 -1.11
C LEU A 29 -0.62 -13.79 -1.23
N LEU A 30 -1.40 -13.26 -2.17
CA LEU A 30 -2.76 -13.72 -2.44
C LEU A 30 -2.79 -15.07 -3.18
N THR A 31 -1.79 -15.33 -4.03
CA THR A 31 -1.71 -16.55 -4.86
C THR A 31 -1.01 -17.68 -4.13
N ASP A 32 0.12 -17.38 -3.46
CA ASP A 32 1.00 -18.38 -2.87
C ASP A 32 0.96 -18.38 -1.33
N GLY A 33 0.37 -17.34 -0.72
CA GLY A 33 0.35 -17.19 0.73
C GLY A 33 -0.71 -18.05 1.40
N ILE A 34 -0.36 -18.57 2.58
CA ILE A 34 -1.27 -19.34 3.43
C ILE A 34 -1.97 -18.37 4.37
N SER A 35 -3.29 -18.54 4.51
CA SER A 35 -4.09 -17.75 5.47
C SER A 35 -3.92 -18.31 6.88
N ALA A 36 -3.69 -17.41 7.84
CA ALA A 36 -3.66 -17.70 9.26
C ALA A 36 -4.49 -16.67 10.03
N ALA A 37 -5.13 -17.13 11.11
CA ALA A 37 -5.72 -16.24 12.09
C ALA A 37 -4.60 -15.68 12.99
N GLY A 38 -4.54 -14.36 13.10
CA GLY A 38 -3.63 -13.66 13.98
C GLY A 38 -4.36 -12.61 14.81
N HIS A 39 -3.61 -11.90 15.63
CA HIS A 39 -4.10 -10.76 16.37
C HIS A 39 -3.08 -9.62 16.37
N LEU A 40 -3.58 -8.40 16.51
CA LEU A 40 -2.72 -7.22 16.64
C LEU A 40 -2.15 -7.18 18.06
N VAL A 41 -0.84 -7.33 18.22
CA VAL A 41 -0.22 -7.22 19.54
C VAL A 41 -0.04 -5.76 19.93
N ASN A 42 0.52 -4.95 19.03
CA ASN A 42 0.73 -3.52 19.29
C ASN A 42 1.02 -2.75 17.99
N TRP A 43 1.13 -1.43 18.11
CA TRP A 43 1.60 -0.55 17.07
C TRP A 43 3.07 -0.19 17.30
N GLN A 44 3.92 -0.45 16.31
CA GLN A 44 5.29 0.05 16.31
C GLN A 44 5.40 1.27 15.39
N VAL A 45 6.22 2.24 15.79
CA VAL A 45 6.55 3.38 14.92
C VAL A 45 7.90 3.09 14.29
N SER A 46 7.91 2.95 12.98
CA SER A 46 9.13 2.76 12.19
C SER A 46 9.46 4.05 11.43
N GLY A 47 10.74 4.41 11.39
CA GLY A 47 11.25 5.62 10.71
C GLY A 47 11.57 6.78 11.65
N SER A 48 12.26 7.79 11.11
CA SER A 48 12.71 8.99 11.83
C SER A 48 12.06 10.27 11.27
N GLY A 49 11.84 11.26 12.14
CA GLY A 49 11.32 12.58 11.75
C GLY A 49 9.95 12.54 11.07
N ARG A 50 9.84 13.17 9.89
CA ARG A 50 8.61 13.26 9.07
C ARG A 50 8.22 11.95 8.37
N SER A 51 9.08 10.91 8.40
CA SER A 51 8.83 9.61 7.78
C SER A 51 8.39 8.54 8.79
N ARG A 52 7.86 8.95 9.95
CA ARG A 52 7.32 8.00 10.94
C ARG A 52 6.08 7.32 10.38
N GLN A 53 6.21 6.04 10.08
CA GLN A 53 5.10 5.18 9.68
C GLN A 53 4.74 4.27 10.85
N ARG A 54 3.44 4.18 11.12
CA ARG A 54 2.90 3.27 12.13
C ARG A 54 2.75 1.90 11.47
N LYS A 55 3.49 0.91 11.96
CA LYS A 55 3.46 -0.47 11.50
C LYS A 55 2.75 -1.34 12.54
N ALA A 56 2.05 -2.35 12.08
CA ALA A 56 1.33 -3.30 12.93
C ALA A 56 2.29 -4.40 13.39
N LEU A 57 2.40 -4.61 14.70
CA LEU A 57 3.03 -5.81 15.26
C LEU A 57 1.96 -6.88 15.39
N VAL A 58 2.04 -7.90 14.55
CA VAL A 58 1.07 -8.99 14.48
C VAL A 58 1.68 -10.28 15.00
N GLU A 59 0.87 -11.06 15.70
CA GLU A 59 1.20 -12.41 16.13
C GLU A 59 0.21 -13.38 15.50
N PHE A 60 0.72 -14.42 14.86
CA PHE A 60 -0.08 -15.47 14.23
C PHE A 60 0.62 -16.82 14.36
N ARG A 61 -0.16 -17.89 14.16
CA ARG A 61 0.32 -19.27 14.21
C ARG A 61 0.42 -19.84 12.80
N THR A 62 1.55 -20.45 12.48
CA THR A 62 1.77 -21.09 11.17
C THR A 62 1.10 -22.47 11.12
N ALA A 63 0.99 -23.04 9.92
CA ALA A 63 0.54 -24.41 9.72
C ALA A 63 1.42 -25.48 10.43
N ALA A 64 2.66 -25.13 10.80
CA ALA A 64 3.56 -25.99 11.57
C ALA A 64 3.39 -25.85 13.09
N ASP A 65 2.34 -25.14 13.55
CA ASP A 65 2.06 -24.82 14.95
C ASP A 65 3.08 -23.86 15.61
N GLU A 66 3.91 -23.19 14.81
CA GLU A 66 4.86 -22.19 15.30
C GLU A 66 4.19 -20.82 15.47
N VAL A 67 4.44 -20.16 16.60
CA VAL A 67 3.98 -18.79 16.86
C VAL A 67 5.02 -17.80 16.36
N ILE A 68 4.59 -16.90 15.48
CA ILE A 68 5.46 -15.91 14.85
C ILE A 68 4.91 -14.51 15.13
N GLN A 69 5.82 -13.65 15.59
CA GLN A 69 5.54 -12.24 15.82
C GLN A 69 6.38 -11.41 14.85
N THR A 70 5.73 -10.62 14.01
CA THR A 70 6.41 -9.82 12.99
C THR A 70 5.74 -8.47 12.80
N VAL A 71 6.49 -7.55 12.18
CA VAL A 71 6.04 -6.18 11.91
C VAL A 71 5.65 -6.09 10.44
N THR A 72 4.42 -5.69 10.17
CA THR A 72 3.90 -5.53 8.80
C THR A 72 3.27 -4.16 8.59
N ASP A 73 3.24 -3.75 7.32
CA ASP A 73 2.60 -2.50 6.91
C ASP A 73 1.09 -2.71 6.81
N MET A 74 0.35 -1.69 7.24
CA MET A 74 -1.10 -1.69 7.30
C MET A 74 -1.62 -0.41 6.66
N ASN A 75 -2.71 -0.46 5.91
CA ASN A 75 -3.22 0.74 5.26
C ASN A 75 -3.63 1.78 6.31
N THR A 76 -3.26 3.05 6.09
CA THR A 76 -3.55 4.14 7.03
C THR A 76 -5.02 4.25 7.41
N SER A 77 -5.92 3.93 6.49
CA SER A 77 -7.37 3.89 6.71
C SER A 77 -7.80 2.76 7.66
N ALA A 78 -7.13 1.60 7.60
CA ALA A 78 -7.41 0.46 8.46
C ALA A 78 -6.89 0.70 9.89
N ILE A 79 -5.85 1.50 10.08
CA ILE A 79 -5.26 1.80 11.42
C ILE A 79 -6.30 2.32 12.42
N LEU A 80 -7.28 3.10 11.96
CA LEU A 80 -8.32 3.66 12.82
C LEU A 80 -9.37 2.63 13.28
N GLY A 81 -9.46 1.49 12.61
CA GLY A 81 -10.45 0.44 12.87
C GLY A 81 -9.96 -0.72 13.74
N PHE A 82 -8.66 -0.75 14.09
CA PHE A 82 -8.06 -1.86 14.84
C PHE A 82 -7.32 -1.38 16.10
N SER A 83 -7.53 -2.13 17.18
CA SER A 83 -6.90 -1.96 18.49
C SER A 83 -6.04 -3.19 18.84
N ALA A 84 -5.11 -3.01 19.78
CA ALA A 84 -4.34 -4.13 20.29
C ALA A 84 -5.27 -5.19 20.91
N GLY A 85 -5.09 -6.45 20.54
CA GLY A 85 -5.95 -7.59 20.89
C GLY A 85 -6.95 -7.96 19.80
N ASP A 86 -7.18 -7.12 18.79
CA ASP A 86 -8.15 -7.42 17.74
C ASP A 86 -7.68 -8.57 16.86
N SER A 87 -8.62 -9.45 16.51
CA SER A 87 -8.39 -10.57 15.58
C SER A 87 -8.31 -10.07 14.15
N LEU A 88 -7.34 -10.59 13.40
CA LEU A 88 -7.09 -10.22 12.01
C LEU A 88 -6.68 -11.44 11.20
N HIS A 89 -7.01 -11.42 9.90
CA HIS A 89 -6.55 -12.43 8.97
C HIS A 89 -5.22 -11.99 8.37
N VAL A 90 -4.24 -12.88 8.43
CA VAL A 90 -2.90 -12.65 7.88
C VAL A 90 -2.66 -13.68 6.79
N ARG A 91 -2.02 -13.23 5.71
CA ARG A 91 -1.43 -14.12 4.71
C ARG A 91 0.08 -14.05 4.82
N TYR A 92 0.70 -15.21 4.97
CA TYR A 92 2.15 -15.32 5.09
C TYR A 92 2.73 -16.23 4.00
N ASN A 93 3.98 -15.98 3.65
CA ASN A 93 4.71 -16.84 2.72
C ASN A 93 5.22 -18.10 3.45
N PRO A 94 4.85 -19.33 3.06
CA PRO A 94 5.29 -20.55 3.74
C PRO A 94 6.79 -20.79 3.68
N SER A 95 7.48 -20.28 2.65
CA SER A 95 8.95 -20.39 2.56
C SER A 95 9.68 -19.35 3.41
N ASN A 96 9.01 -18.24 3.74
CA ASN A 96 9.54 -17.21 4.63
C ASN A 96 8.42 -16.56 5.45
N PRO A 97 8.10 -17.09 6.64
CA PRO A 97 6.96 -16.62 7.42
C PRO A 97 7.07 -15.19 7.95
N SER A 98 8.28 -14.61 7.92
CA SER A 98 8.48 -13.20 8.28
C SER A 98 7.87 -12.25 7.24
N GLU A 99 7.70 -12.70 6.00
CA GLU A 99 6.99 -11.99 4.94
C GLU A 99 5.48 -12.28 5.07
N CYS A 100 4.77 -11.32 5.65
CA CYS A 100 3.32 -11.42 5.83
C CYS A 100 2.62 -10.10 5.53
N SER A 101 1.35 -10.20 5.14
CA SER A 101 0.46 -9.07 4.90
C SER A 101 -0.89 -9.35 5.53
N ILE A 102 -1.51 -8.32 6.11
CA ILE A 102 -2.86 -8.40 6.65
C ILE A 102 -3.82 -8.43 5.46
N ASP A 103 -4.80 -9.34 5.51
CA ASP A 103 -5.81 -9.49 4.47
C ASP A 103 -6.79 -8.31 4.57
N GLU A 104 -6.40 -7.19 3.98
CA GLU A 104 -7.20 -5.97 3.95
C GLU A 104 -8.03 -5.91 2.66
N PRO A 105 -9.30 -5.51 2.74
CA PRO A 105 -10.07 -5.21 1.55
C PRO A 105 -9.39 -4.07 0.81
N MET A 106 -8.90 -4.36 -0.39
CA MET A 106 -8.25 -3.40 -1.27
C MET A 106 -9.21 -2.24 -1.54
N LEU A 107 -8.92 -1.07 -0.94
CA LEU A 107 -9.81 0.11 -0.97
C LEU A 107 -10.24 0.51 -2.38
N LEU A 108 -9.36 0.32 -3.36
CA LEU A 108 -9.60 0.59 -4.77
C LEU A 108 -8.91 -0.47 -5.63
N PRO A 109 -9.62 -1.14 -6.54
CA PRO A 109 -8.97 -2.06 -7.47
C PRO A 109 -7.97 -1.30 -8.36
N LEU A 110 -6.88 -1.96 -8.75
CA LEU A 110 -5.71 -1.34 -9.41
C LEU A 110 -6.12 -0.53 -10.65
N TRP A 111 -7.02 -1.09 -11.46
CA TRP A 111 -7.51 -0.43 -12.66
C TRP A 111 -8.26 0.88 -12.35
N LEU A 112 -9.00 0.95 -11.24
CA LEU A 112 -9.69 2.17 -10.81
C LEU A 112 -8.69 3.22 -10.33
N LYS A 113 -7.67 2.80 -9.58
CA LYS A 113 -6.58 3.68 -9.16
C LYS A 113 -5.82 4.25 -10.37
N LEU A 114 -5.50 3.43 -11.37
CA LEU A 114 -4.82 3.86 -12.60
C LEU A 114 -5.70 4.79 -13.44
N THR A 115 -6.99 4.48 -13.61
CA THR A 115 -7.92 5.32 -14.39
C THR A 115 -8.11 6.69 -13.75
N LEU A 116 -8.27 6.80 -12.44
CA LEU A 116 -8.32 8.08 -11.73
C LEU A 116 -7.03 8.90 -11.94
N LEU A 117 -5.88 8.23 -11.92
CA LEU A 117 -4.58 8.87 -12.14
C LEU A 117 -4.47 9.43 -13.57
N ILE A 118 -4.90 8.65 -14.57
CA ILE A 118 -4.92 9.10 -15.97
C ILE A 118 -5.92 10.26 -16.17
N LEU A 119 -7.10 10.19 -15.56
CA LEU A 119 -8.10 11.26 -15.63
C LEU A 119 -7.60 12.57 -15.01
N ALA A 120 -6.98 12.51 -13.83
CA ALA A 120 -6.38 13.67 -13.18
C ALA A 120 -5.27 14.31 -14.04
N TRP A 121 -4.56 13.50 -14.83
CA TRP A 121 -3.58 13.99 -15.79
C TRP A 121 -4.18 14.68 -16.99
N LEU A 122 -5.20 14.07 -17.58
CA LEU A 122 -5.90 14.64 -18.73
C LEU A 122 -6.49 16.00 -18.38
N THR A 123 -7.07 16.16 -17.19
CA THR A 123 -7.62 17.45 -16.75
C THR A 123 -6.54 18.51 -16.57
N LEU A 124 -5.38 18.16 -16.02
CA LEU A 124 -4.23 19.08 -15.90
C LEU A 124 -3.65 19.48 -17.25
N LEU A 125 -3.53 18.55 -18.20
CA LEU A 125 -3.05 18.84 -19.55
C LEU A 125 -4.03 19.74 -20.31
N ILE A 126 -5.33 19.42 -20.28
CA ILE A 126 -6.38 20.23 -20.93
C ILE A 126 -6.43 21.63 -20.30
N GLY A 127 -6.43 21.73 -18.98
CA GLY A 127 -6.42 23.01 -18.27
C GLY A 127 -5.17 23.84 -18.60
N GLY A 128 -3.99 23.20 -18.63
CA GLY A 128 -2.75 23.84 -19.05
C GLY A 128 -2.81 24.37 -20.48
N CYS A 129 -3.32 23.59 -21.43
CA CYS A 129 -3.50 24.00 -22.82
C CYS A 129 -4.44 25.20 -22.97
N ILE A 130 -5.58 25.21 -22.26
CA ILE A 130 -6.55 26.32 -22.29
C ILE A 130 -5.91 27.61 -21.76
N VAL A 131 -5.22 27.55 -20.63
CA VAL A 131 -4.53 28.72 -20.04
C VAL A 131 -3.44 29.24 -20.96
N THR A 132 -2.69 28.37 -21.63
CA THR A 132 -1.66 28.79 -22.58
C THR A 132 -2.24 29.38 -23.86
N TRP A 133 -3.41 28.91 -24.30
CA TRP A 133 -4.08 29.43 -25.48
C TRP A 133 -4.72 30.81 -25.24
N GLN A 134 -5.22 31.07 -24.03
CA GLN A 134 -5.76 32.39 -23.65
C GLN A 134 -4.68 33.47 -23.47
N ASN A 135 -3.42 33.08 -23.25
CA ASN A 135 -2.29 33.99 -23.06
C ASN A 135 -1.48 34.24 -24.35
N TRP A 136 -1.98 33.78 -25.50
CA TRP A 136 -1.45 34.03 -26.84
C TRP A 136 -2.45 34.87 -27.62
#